data_AF-A0A315C3Q7-F1
#
_entry.id   AF-A0A315C3Q7-F1
#
_cell.length_a   1.000
_cell.length_b   1.000
_cell.length_c   1.000
_cell.angle_alpha   90.00
_cell.angle_beta   90.00
_cell.angle_gamma   90.00
#
_symmetry.space_group_name_H-M   'P 1'
#
loop_
_entity.id
_entity.type
_entity.pdbx_description
1 polymer ?
#
loop_
_entity_poly.entity_id
_entity_poly.type
_entity_poly.pdbx_seq_one_letter_code
_entity_poly.pdbx_strand_id
1 'polypeptide(L)'
;MTDMSRSDEPDHPLEAALLAAPEAVARLSEILSLEFEALKIRDLTAFEAIQEEKNSLLQGLASLAEWAAAQTPTPTVWQQQQESLQQSKQDHLRNIQLLQRQLEAVKGTLQALQGESSAPAVDLYDRMGQLARRPGAWGYQLA
;
A
#
# COMPACT_ATOMS: atom_id res chain seq x y z
N MET A 1 -9.85 -58.87 -0.60
CA MET A 1 -11.11 -58.14 -0.91
C MET A 1 -11.59 -57.59 0.42
N THR A 2 -11.40 -56.31 0.76
CA THR A 2 -11.36 -55.12 -0.09
C THR A 2 -10.50 -54.08 0.61
N ASP A 3 -9.56 -53.53 -0.13
CA ASP A 3 -8.78 -52.34 0.23
C ASP A 3 -9.76 -51.16 0.41
N MET A 4 -9.75 -50.52 1.57
CA MET A 4 -10.43 -49.25 1.82
C MET A 4 -9.43 -48.26 2.42
N SER A 5 -8.29 -48.09 1.76
CA SER A 5 -7.50 -46.87 1.86
C SER A 5 -8.30 -45.74 1.20
N ARG A 6 -9.04 -44.95 2.00
CA ARG A 6 -9.81 -43.80 1.51
C ARG A 6 -9.55 -42.55 2.36
N SER A 7 -8.51 -41.81 1.98
CA SER A 7 -8.55 -40.35 1.78
C SER A 7 -8.73 -39.39 2.98
N ASP A 8 -8.03 -39.56 4.12
CA ASP A 8 -8.06 -38.59 5.24
C ASP A 8 -6.85 -37.64 5.34
N GLU A 9 -5.87 -37.70 4.43
CA GLU A 9 -4.58 -36.99 4.62
C GLU A 9 -4.40 -35.52 4.16
N PRO A 10 -5.31 -34.83 3.42
CA PRO A 10 -5.03 -33.44 3.01
C PRO A 10 -5.49 -32.34 4.00
N ASP A 11 -6.44 -32.60 4.90
CA ASP A 11 -7.06 -31.55 5.74
C ASP A 11 -6.36 -31.31 7.08
N HIS A 12 -5.67 -32.32 7.62
CA HIS A 12 -4.97 -32.23 8.90
C HIS A 12 -3.96 -31.06 9.03
N PRO A 13 -3.14 -30.70 8.00
CA PRO A 13 -2.26 -29.55 8.09
C PRO A 13 -3.00 -28.20 8.05
N LEU A 14 -4.14 -28.12 7.35
CA LEU A 14 -4.95 -26.90 7.26
C LEU A 14 -5.80 -26.68 8.51
N GLU A 15 -6.27 -27.75 9.15
CA GLU A 15 -6.89 -27.67 10.48
C GLU A 15 -5.90 -27.19 11.55
N ALA A 16 -4.65 -27.67 11.52
CA ALA A 16 -3.60 -27.15 12.40
C ALA A 16 -3.31 -25.66 12.11
N ALA A 17 -3.25 -25.29 10.82
CA ALA A 17 -3.08 -23.89 10.41
C ALA A 17 -4.26 -23.00 10.86
N LEU A 18 -5.49 -23.53 10.86
CA LEU A 18 -6.67 -22.82 11.36
C LEU A 18 -6.53 -22.49 12.85
N LEU A 19 -6.01 -23.42 13.66
CA LEU A 19 -5.74 -23.18 15.08
C LEU A 19 -4.64 -22.15 15.32
N ALA A 20 -3.63 -22.11 14.44
CA ALA A 20 -2.53 -21.14 14.47
C ALA A 20 -2.89 -19.78 13.83
N ALA A 21 -4.04 -19.67 13.16
CA ALA A 21 -4.44 -18.47 12.42
C ALA A 21 -4.43 -17.19 13.27
N PRO A 22 -4.90 -17.17 14.52
CA PRO A 22 -4.85 -15.96 15.35
C PRO A 22 -3.42 -15.46 15.58
N GLU A 23 -2.47 -16.37 15.82
CA GLU A 23 -1.06 -16.03 16.02
C GLU A 23 -0.43 -15.50 14.72
N ALA A 24 -0.70 -16.16 13.59
CA ALA A 24 -0.22 -15.71 12.28
C ALA A 24 -0.74 -14.30 11.92
N VAL A 25 -2.01 -14.00 12.22
CA VAL A 25 -2.61 -12.68 11.97
C VAL A 25 -2.06 -11.63 12.93
N ALA A 26 -1.86 -11.96 14.21
CA ALA A 26 -1.19 -11.05 15.15
C ALA A 26 0.23 -10.72 14.67
N ARG A 27 0.97 -11.74 14.23
CA ARG A 27 2.34 -11.56 13.73
C ARG A 27 2.39 -10.69 12.48
N LEU A 28 1.42 -10.83 11.56
CA LEU A 28 1.30 -9.95 10.40
C LEU A 28 1.10 -8.49 10.82
N SER A 29 0.25 -8.22 11.82
CA SER A 29 0.02 -6.87 12.34
C SER A 29 1.29 -6.27 12.98
N GLU A 30 2.04 -7.06 13.72
CA GLU A 30 3.34 -6.65 14.27
C GLU A 30 4.34 -6.30 13.16
N ILE A 31 4.46 -7.15 12.14
CA ILE A 31 5.32 -6.92 10.98
C ILE A 31 4.99 -5.61 10.29
N LEU A 32 3.70 -5.32 10.05
CA LEU A 32 3.28 -4.07 9.42
C LEU A 32 3.57 -2.85 10.28
N SER A 33 3.58 -3.01 11.61
CA SER A 33 4.01 -1.97 12.54
C SER A 33 5.53 -1.75 12.51
N LEU A 34 6.32 -2.83 12.48
CA LEU A 34 7.77 -2.77 12.35
C LEU A 34 8.20 -2.14 11.01
N GLU A 35 7.55 -2.52 9.91
CA GLU A 35 7.75 -1.89 8.61
C GLU A 35 7.51 -0.37 8.67
N PHE A 36 6.44 0.06 9.33
CA PHE A 36 6.13 1.47 9.45
C PHE A 36 7.21 2.25 10.21
N GLU A 37 7.71 1.69 11.32
CA GLU A 37 8.79 2.29 12.09
C GLU A 37 10.10 2.33 11.30
N ALA A 38 10.47 1.25 10.61
CA ALA A 38 11.62 1.22 9.73
C ALA A 38 11.53 2.27 8.61
N LEU A 39 10.36 2.39 7.96
CA LEU A 39 10.10 3.41 6.94
C LEU A 39 10.22 4.83 7.51
N LYS A 40 9.72 5.11 8.72
CA LYS A 40 9.82 6.44 9.34
C LYS A 40 11.26 6.90 9.50
N ILE A 41 12.16 6.01 9.90
CA ILE A 41 13.59 6.32 10.09
C ILE A 41 14.43 6.06 8.83
N ARG A 42 13.80 5.65 7.72
CA ARG A 42 14.45 5.31 6.43
C ARG A 42 15.47 4.17 6.54
N ASP A 43 15.23 3.24 7.47
CA ASP A 43 16.02 2.02 7.60
C ASP A 43 15.50 0.97 6.61
N LEU A 44 16.00 1.05 5.37
CA LEU A 44 15.59 0.13 4.30
C LEU A 44 16.12 -1.28 4.53
N THR A 45 17.23 -1.44 5.23
CA THR A 45 17.79 -2.75 5.57
C THR A 45 16.86 -3.50 6.53
N ALA A 46 16.38 -2.83 7.59
CA ALA A 46 15.38 -3.41 8.49
C ALA A 46 14.06 -3.70 7.78
N PHE A 47 13.62 -2.81 6.88
CA PHE A 47 12.41 -3.03 6.08
C PHE A 47 12.53 -4.27 5.17
N GLU A 48 13.65 -4.41 4.46
CA GLU A 48 13.93 -5.55 3.57
C GLU A 48 14.04 -6.88 4.32
N ALA A 49 14.71 -6.89 5.48
CA ALA A 49 14.89 -8.08 6.30
C ALA A 49 13.57 -8.72 6.75
N ILE A 50 12.49 -7.95 6.85
CA ILE A 50 11.17 -8.40 7.31
C ILE A 50 10.28 -8.89 6.14
N GLN A 51 10.63 -8.61 4.89
CA GLN A 51 9.77 -8.92 3.74
C GLN A 51 9.55 -10.41 3.52
N GLU A 52 10.57 -11.25 3.75
CA GLU A 52 10.47 -12.70 3.57
C GLU A 52 9.45 -13.31 4.53
N GLU A 53 9.52 -12.94 5.81
CA GLU A 53 8.58 -13.39 6.84
C GLU A 53 7.14 -12.97 6.51
N LYS A 54 6.94 -11.70 6.13
CA LYS A 54 5.62 -11.18 5.71
C LYS A 54 5.04 -12.00 4.57
N ASN A 55 5.83 -12.27 3.54
CA ASN A 55 5.38 -12.99 2.35
C ASN A 55 5.02 -14.44 2.69
N SER A 56 5.82 -15.09 3.53
CA SER A 56 5.53 -16.45 4.01
C SER A 56 4.20 -16.51 4.78
N LEU A 57 3.98 -15.57 5.71
CA LEU A 57 2.74 -15.48 6.48
C LEU A 57 1.52 -15.21 5.58
N LEU A 58 1.62 -14.25 4.66
CA LEU A 58 0.54 -13.92 3.73
C LEU A 58 0.20 -15.11 2.83
N GLN A 59 1.20 -15.86 2.36
CA GLN A 59 0.97 -17.06 1.56
C GLN A 59 0.23 -18.14 2.36
N GLY A 60 0.62 -18.38 3.61
CA GLY A 60 -0.07 -19.32 4.49
C GLY A 60 -1.51 -18.90 4.80
N LEU A 61 -1.72 -17.62 5.10
CA LEU A 61 -3.05 -17.05 5.35
C LEU A 61 -3.94 -17.09 4.09
N ALA A 62 -3.37 -16.89 2.90
CA ALA A 62 -4.11 -16.99 1.64
C ALA A 62 -4.58 -18.43 1.37
N SER A 63 -3.70 -19.42 1.53
CA SER A 63 -4.08 -20.84 1.40
C SER A 63 -5.13 -21.26 2.43
N LEU A 64 -5.00 -20.78 3.67
CA LEU A 64 -6.02 -21.02 4.70
C LEU A 64 -7.36 -20.35 4.36
N ALA A 65 -7.33 -19.14 3.79
CA ALA A 65 -8.53 -18.42 3.38
C ALA A 65 -9.30 -19.18 2.27
N GLU A 66 -8.59 -19.68 1.27
CA GLU A 66 -9.16 -20.48 0.18
C GLU A 66 -9.84 -21.75 0.71
N TRP A 67 -9.15 -22.49 1.59
CA TRP A 67 -9.73 -23.66 2.24
C TRP A 67 -10.94 -23.31 3.10
N ALA A 68 -10.83 -22.29 3.96
CA ALA A 68 -11.93 -21.89 4.86
C ALA A 68 -13.17 -21.43 4.09
N ALA A 69 -13.00 -20.85 2.90
CA ALA A 69 -14.09 -20.46 2.02
C ALA A 69 -14.81 -21.66 1.37
N ALA A 70 -14.12 -22.79 1.18
CA ALA A 70 -14.71 -24.02 0.68
C ALA A 70 -15.55 -24.76 1.74
N GLN A 71 -15.30 -24.51 3.02
CA GLN A 71 -16.03 -25.13 4.13
C GLN A 71 -17.42 -24.50 4.29
N THR A 72 -18.45 -25.35 4.47
CA THR A 72 -19.83 -24.92 4.74
C THR A 72 -20.34 -25.61 6.01
N PRO A 73 -20.52 -24.87 7.13
CA PRO A 73 -20.28 -23.44 7.31
C PRO A 73 -18.77 -23.09 7.39
N THR A 74 -18.40 -21.86 7.04
CA THR A 74 -17.03 -21.34 7.23
C THR A 74 -16.63 -21.44 8.71
N PRO A 75 -15.41 -21.88 9.05
CA PRO A 75 -15.00 -22.09 10.44
C PRO A 75 -15.04 -20.80 11.25
N THR A 76 -15.62 -20.85 12.46
CA THR A 76 -15.77 -19.67 13.34
C THR A 76 -14.42 -19.03 13.68
N VAL A 77 -13.37 -19.84 13.89
CA VAL A 77 -12.02 -19.33 14.18
C VAL A 77 -11.51 -18.43 13.06
N TRP A 78 -11.75 -18.80 11.79
CA TRP A 78 -11.40 -17.99 10.63
C TRP A 78 -12.25 -16.73 10.51
N GLN A 79 -13.56 -16.83 10.79
CA GLN A 79 -14.46 -15.68 10.79
C GLN A 79 -14.02 -14.61 11.81
N GLN A 80 -13.53 -15.04 12.98
CA GLN A 80 -13.02 -14.13 14.02
C GLN A 80 -11.78 -13.34 13.59
N GLN A 81 -11.02 -13.82 12.60
CA GLN A 81 -9.81 -13.12 12.14
C GLN A 81 -10.09 -12.01 11.10
N GLN A 82 -11.30 -11.95 10.55
CA GLN A 82 -11.61 -11.06 9.43
C GLN A 82 -11.37 -9.59 9.76
N GLU A 83 -11.74 -9.15 10.97
CA GLU A 83 -11.54 -7.77 11.41
C GLU A 83 -10.05 -7.41 11.49
N SER A 84 -9.23 -8.26 12.11
CA SER A 84 -7.78 -8.07 12.22
C SER A 84 -7.08 -8.10 10.85
N LEU A 85 -7.57 -8.91 9.91
CA LEU A 85 -7.08 -8.91 8.52
C LEU A 85 -7.46 -7.62 7.78
N GLN A 86 -8.66 -7.07 8.01
CA GLN A 86 -9.03 -5.75 7.47
C GLN A 86 -8.14 -4.65 8.05
N GLN A 87 -7.83 -4.69 9.35
CA GLN A 87 -6.90 -3.74 9.95
C GLN A 87 -5.50 -3.86 9.36
N SER A 88 -5.00 -5.09 9.18
CA SER A 88 -3.69 -5.34 8.54
C SER A 88 -3.63 -4.75 7.13
N LYS A 89 -4.73 -4.82 6.37
CA LYS A 89 -4.81 -4.15 5.05
C LYS A 89 -4.68 -2.62 5.17
N GLN A 90 -5.33 -2.00 6.15
CA GLN A 90 -5.22 -0.56 6.38
C GLN A 90 -3.79 -0.15 6.77
N ASP A 91 -3.15 -0.90 7.66
CA ASP A 91 -1.78 -0.67 8.09
C ASP A 91 -0.80 -0.80 6.91
N HIS A 92 -1.00 -1.80 6.05
CA HIS A 92 -0.20 -1.93 4.83
C HIS A 92 -0.38 -0.76 3.87
N LEU A 93 -1.62 -0.27 3.65
CA LEU A 93 -1.88 0.90 2.81
C LEU A 93 -1.20 2.16 3.37
N ARG A 94 -1.21 2.34 4.69
CA ARG A 94 -0.47 3.42 5.36
C ARG A 94 1.03 3.34 5.07
N ASN A 95 1.62 2.14 5.11
CA ASN A 95 3.04 1.93 4.81
C ASN A 95 3.37 2.31 3.35
N ILE A 96 2.52 1.89 2.40
CA ILE A 96 2.67 2.26 0.98
C ILE A 96 2.63 3.77 0.80
N GLN A 97 1.66 4.46 1.41
CA GLN A 97 1.54 5.93 1.31
C GLN A 97 2.78 6.65 1.83
N LEU A 98 3.36 6.17 2.95
CA LEU A 98 4.59 6.73 3.49
C LEU A 98 5.76 6.57 2.51
N LEU A 99 5.94 5.36 1.98
CA LEU A 99 7.00 5.05 1.02
C LEU A 99 6.87 5.88 -0.26
N GLN A 100 5.65 6.02 -0.79
CA GLN A 100 5.37 6.86 -1.96
C GLN A 100 5.75 8.33 -1.72
N ARG A 101 5.38 8.90 -0.57
CA ARG A 101 5.75 10.28 -0.22
C ARG A 101 7.26 10.46 -0.13
N GLN A 102 7.98 9.49 0.43
CA GLN A 102 9.44 9.52 0.50
C GLN A 102 10.08 9.45 -0.90
N LEU A 103 9.53 8.63 -1.79
CA LEU A 103 9.98 8.53 -3.17
C LEU A 103 9.78 9.85 -3.93
N GLU A 104 8.60 10.47 -3.79
CA GLU A 104 8.33 11.78 -4.42
C GLU A 104 9.26 12.87 -3.90
N ALA A 105 9.58 12.88 -2.60
CA ALA A 105 10.57 13.80 -2.06
C ALA A 105 11.96 13.59 -2.69
N VAL A 106 12.40 12.34 -2.85
CA VAL A 106 13.68 12.02 -3.50
C VAL A 106 13.68 12.47 -4.96
N LYS A 107 12.62 12.16 -5.73
CA LYS A 107 12.49 12.64 -7.11
C LYS A 107 12.55 14.15 -7.21
N GLY A 108 11.81 14.87 -6.37
CA GLY A 108 11.81 16.34 -6.34
C GLY A 108 13.20 16.91 -6.03
N THR A 109 13.96 16.28 -5.11
CA THR A 109 15.35 16.70 -4.84
C THR A 109 16.27 16.45 -6.04
N LEU A 110 16.13 15.33 -6.74
CA LEU A 110 16.93 15.02 -7.92
C LEU A 110 16.62 15.98 -9.08
N GLN A 111 15.34 16.29 -9.32
CA GLN A 111 14.92 17.26 -10.34
C GLN A 111 15.49 18.66 -10.06
N ALA A 112 15.42 19.11 -8.80
CA ALA A 112 16.01 20.38 -8.39
C ALA A 112 17.52 20.43 -8.60
N LEU A 113 18.23 19.34 -8.30
CA LEU A 113 19.69 19.22 -8.52
C LEU A 113 20.07 19.14 -10.01
N GLN A 114 19.22 18.55 -10.84
CA GLN A 114 19.43 18.44 -12.30
C GLN A 114 19.16 19.75 -13.04
N GLY A 115 18.77 20.83 -12.34
CA GLY A 115 18.46 22.12 -12.97
C GLY A 115 17.15 22.11 -13.77
N GLU A 116 16.40 21.00 -13.71
CA GLU A 116 14.99 20.94 -14.10
C GLU A 116 14.16 21.63 -13.02
N SER A 117 14.41 22.93 -12.86
CA SER A 117 13.39 23.80 -12.35
C SER A 117 12.24 23.66 -13.34
N SER A 118 11.14 23.08 -12.90
CA SER A 118 9.84 23.31 -13.53
C SER A 118 9.48 24.79 -13.32
N ALA A 119 10.28 25.69 -13.88
CA ALA A 119 9.92 27.05 -14.11
C ALA A 119 8.89 27.01 -15.22
N PRO A 120 7.66 27.50 -15.03
CA PRO A 120 6.91 27.93 -16.17
C PRO A 120 7.71 29.10 -16.77
N ALA A 121 8.50 28.83 -17.80
CA ALA A 121 9.19 29.84 -18.61
C ALA A 121 8.22 30.83 -19.30
N VAL A 122 6.92 30.74 -18.99
CA VAL A 122 5.82 31.53 -19.52
C VAL A 122 5.64 32.86 -18.76
N ASP A 123 6.02 32.98 -17.47
CA ASP A 123 5.77 34.23 -16.70
C ASP A 123 6.86 35.32 -16.85
N LEU A 124 7.94 35.06 -17.60
CA LEU A 124 8.97 36.06 -17.88
C LEU A 124 8.77 36.79 -19.23
N TYR A 125 8.03 36.20 -20.17
CA TYR A 125 7.66 36.88 -21.42
C TYR A 125 6.40 37.75 -21.28
N ASP A 126 5.49 37.43 -20.35
CA ASP A 126 4.24 38.17 -20.19
C ASP A 126 4.45 39.54 -19.49
N ARG A 127 5.48 39.65 -18.63
CA ARG A 127 5.76 40.89 -17.89
C ARG A 127 6.49 41.99 -18.67
N MET A 128 6.98 41.72 -19.87
CA MET A 128 7.51 42.76 -20.77
C MET A 128 6.49 43.26 -21.81
N GLY A 129 5.33 42.59 -21.94
CA GLY A 129 4.33 42.89 -22.98
C GLY A 129 3.19 43.84 -22.56
N GLN A 130 2.95 44.05 -21.26
CA GLN A 130 1.72 44.72 -20.78
C GLN A 130 1.87 46.21 -20.42
N LEU A 131 2.98 46.88 -20.79
CA LEU A 131 3.18 48.32 -20.49
C LEU A 131 3.09 49.27 -21.68
N ALA A 132 2.57 48.86 -22.83
CA ALA A 132 2.43 49.80 -23.94
C ALA A 132 1.26 49.49 -24.86
N ARG A 133 0.00 49.68 -24.43
CA ARG A 133 -1.07 50.29 -25.27
C ARG A 133 -2.18 50.94 -24.43
N ARG A 134 -2.05 52.23 -24.20
CA ARG A 134 -3.11 53.25 -24.24
C ARG A 134 -2.43 54.55 -24.73
N PRO A 135 -3.06 55.48 -25.48
CA PRO A 135 -4.51 55.71 -25.66
C PRO A 135 -4.95 56.09 -27.10
N GLY A 136 -6.27 56.10 -27.33
CA GLY A 136 -6.94 56.73 -28.50
C GLY A 136 -8.46 56.48 -28.38
N ALA A 137 -9.29 57.38 -27.83
CA ALA A 137 -9.71 58.70 -28.31
C ALA A 137 -10.84 58.62 -29.38
N TRP A 138 -12.02 59.14 -28.98
CA TRP A 138 -13.23 59.57 -29.76
C TRP A 138 -14.23 58.45 -30.08
N GLY A 139 -15.55 58.60 -29.96
CA GLY A 139 -16.41 59.75 -29.67
C GLY A 139 -17.88 59.33 -29.62
N TYR A 140 -18.71 60.26 -29.16
CA TYR A 140 -20.18 60.30 -29.08
C TYR A 140 -20.97 59.58 -30.18
N GLN A 141 -22.12 58.98 -29.83
CA GLN A 141 -23.42 59.40 -30.39
C GLN A 141 -24.63 58.84 -29.62
N LEU A 142 -25.65 59.69 -29.60
CA LEU A 142 -26.96 59.61 -28.96
C LEU A 142 -27.89 58.57 -29.62
N ALA A 143 -28.71 57.90 -28.81
CA ALA A 143 -30.12 57.61 -29.06
C ALA A 143 -30.80 57.21 -27.74
#